data_AF-A0A1R3UGX2-F1
#
_entry.id   AF-A0A1R3UGX2-F1
#
_cell.length_a   1.000
_cell.length_b   1.000
_cell.length_c   1.000
_cell.angle_alpha   90.00
_cell.angle_beta   90.00
_cell.angle_gamma   90.00
#
_symmetry.space_group_name_H-M   'P 1'
#
loop_
_entity.id
_entity.type
_entity.pdbx_description
1 polymer ?
#
loop_
_entity_poly.entity_id
_entity_poly.type
_entity_poly.pdbx_seq_one_letter_code
_entity_poly.pdbx_strand_id
1 'polypeptide(L)'
;MEFNEKVSALRFKVQKQREMAQTEEAAKNAFVMPFIATVLGYDVFDPREVVPEFTADVGVKKGEKVDYAIMHNNEGQMLIECKKSNGELKVEHASQLYQGCFKVG
;
A
#
# COMPACT_ATOMS: atom_id res chain seq x y z
N MET A 1 3.06 -21.45 3.67
CA MET A 1 2.23 -20.64 4.58
C MET A 1 1.00 -20.21 3.82
N GLU A 2 -0.16 -20.49 4.39
CA GLU A 2 -1.47 -20.08 3.86
C GLU A 2 -1.66 -18.56 3.99
N PHE A 3 -2.49 -17.96 3.13
CA PHE A 3 -2.75 -16.51 3.12
C PHE A 3 -3.06 -15.94 4.50
N ASN A 4 -3.94 -16.60 5.25
CA ASN A 4 -4.34 -16.19 6.60
C ASN A 4 -3.17 -16.17 7.60
N GLU A 5 -2.21 -17.08 7.45
CA GLU A 5 -1.02 -17.12 8.30
C GLU A 5 -0.11 -15.94 8.01
N LYS A 6 0.08 -15.60 6.72
CA LYS A 6 0.88 -14.45 6.29
C LYS A 6 0.28 -13.13 6.78
N VAL A 7 -1.04 -12.97 6.65
CA VAL A 7 -1.77 -11.80 7.20
C VAL A 7 -1.61 -11.73 8.72
N SER A 8 -1.76 -12.85 9.42
CA SER A 8 -1.63 -12.91 10.87
C SER A 8 -0.22 -12.54 11.34
N ALA A 9 0.81 -13.02 10.64
CA ALA A 9 2.21 -12.68 10.91
C ALA A 9 2.48 -11.19 10.73
N LEU A 10 1.97 -10.58 9.64
CA LEU A 10 2.11 -9.16 9.41
C LEU A 10 1.38 -8.33 10.48
N ARG A 11 0.17 -8.71 10.86
CA ARG A 11 -0.59 -8.04 11.93
C ARG A 11 0.20 -8.01 13.24
N PHE A 12 0.81 -9.13 13.61
CA PHE A 12 1.63 -9.21 14.82
C PHE A 12 2.86 -8.29 14.74
N LYS A 13 3.50 -8.22 13.56
CA LYS A 13 4.61 -7.29 13.30
C LYS A 13 4.19 -5.83 13.50
N VAL A 14 3.05 -5.43 12.91
CA VAL A 14 2.49 -4.08 13.05
C VAL A 14 2.23 -3.75 14.52
N GLN A 15 1.57 -4.63 15.27
CA GLN A 15 1.28 -4.40 16.69
C GLN A 15 2.54 -4.14 17.53
N LYS A 16 3.64 -4.85 17.24
CA LYS A 16 4.89 -4.72 17.98
C LYS A 16 5.74 -3.51 17.57
N GLN A 17 5.69 -3.14 16.29
CA GLN A 17 6.66 -2.22 15.70
C GLN A 17 6.06 -0.88 15.26
N ARG A 18 4.74 -0.71 15.29
CA ARG A 18 4.09 0.55 14.86
C ARG A 18 4.64 1.78 15.58
N GLU A 19 4.98 1.65 16.86
CA GLU A 19 5.55 2.75 17.67
C GLU A 19 7.03 3.02 17.35
N MET A 20 7.68 2.16 16.59
CA MET A 20 9.06 2.39 16.11
C MET A 20 9.06 3.03 14.71
N ALA A 21 8.00 2.80 13.92
CA ALA A 21 7.82 3.36 12.58
C ALA A 21 7.25 4.79 12.64
N GLN A 22 8.08 5.73 13.10
CA GLN A 22 7.68 7.12 13.36
C GLN A 22 7.49 7.98 12.10
N THR A 23 8.04 7.54 10.96
CA THR A 23 7.91 8.23 9.67
C THR A 23 7.05 7.41 8.71
N GLU A 24 6.46 8.09 7.74
CA GLU A 24 5.67 7.45 6.68
C GLU A 24 6.52 6.47 5.87
N GLU A 25 7.76 6.85 5.54
CA GLU A 25 8.73 5.98 4.88
C GLU A 25 9.08 4.74 5.71
N ALA A 26 9.28 4.92 7.03
CA ALA A 26 9.52 3.79 7.92
C ALA A 26 8.31 2.84 7.98
N ALA A 27 7.09 3.37 7.99
CA ALA A 27 5.87 2.56 7.96
C ALA A 27 5.69 1.83 6.63
N LYS A 28 5.97 2.50 5.49
CA LYS A 28 5.96 1.88 4.16
C LYS A 28 6.93 0.70 4.09
N ASN A 29 8.18 0.91 4.48
CA ASN A 29 9.21 -0.13 4.45
C ASN A 29 8.97 -1.25 5.48
N ALA A 30 8.46 -0.92 6.67
CA ALA A 30 8.25 -1.91 7.74
C ALA A 30 7.00 -2.76 7.55
N PHE A 31 5.93 -2.22 6.93
CA PHE A 31 4.61 -2.86 6.89
C PHE A 31 4.02 -2.98 5.48
N VAL A 32 4.00 -1.89 4.71
CA VAL A 32 3.32 -1.86 3.39
C VAL A 32 4.10 -2.68 2.37
N MET A 33 5.40 -2.49 2.25
CA MET A 33 6.25 -3.25 1.34
C MET A 33 6.25 -4.75 1.69
N PRO A 34 6.39 -5.17 2.97
CA PRO A 34 6.20 -6.57 3.35
C PRO A 34 4.80 -7.13 3.09
N PHE A 35 3.75 -6.31 3.16
CA PHE A 35 2.41 -6.72 2.77
C PHE A 35 2.35 -7.05 1.28
N ILE A 36 2.83 -6.14 0.42
CA ILE A 36 2.87 -6.33 -1.04
C ILE A 36 3.67 -7.59 -1.38
N ALA A 37 4.88 -7.71 -0.84
CA ALA A 37 5.78 -8.82 -1.14
C ALA A 37 5.29 -10.16 -0.59
N THR A 38 4.95 -10.20 0.69
CA THR A 38 4.74 -11.49 1.39
C THR A 38 3.30 -11.95 1.26
N VAL A 39 2.35 -11.04 1.46
CA VAL A 39 0.92 -11.35 1.55
C VAL A 39 0.28 -11.38 0.16
N LEU A 40 0.47 -10.32 -0.63
CA LEU A 40 -0.06 -10.26 -2.00
C LEU A 40 0.78 -11.07 -2.99
N GLY A 41 2.09 -11.20 -2.73
CA GLY A 41 2.98 -12.05 -3.52
C GLY A 41 3.60 -11.36 -4.75
N TYR A 42 3.53 -10.03 -4.83
CA TYR A 42 4.14 -9.25 -5.91
C TYR A 42 5.64 -9.01 -5.64
N ASP A 43 6.48 -8.97 -6.67
CA ASP A 43 7.88 -8.61 -6.51
C ASP A 43 8.04 -7.08 -6.37
N VAL A 44 8.24 -6.63 -5.13
CA VAL A 44 8.49 -5.21 -4.81
C VAL A 44 9.81 -4.66 -5.39
N PHE A 45 10.68 -5.53 -5.92
CA PHE A 45 11.91 -5.15 -6.59
C PHE A 45 11.81 -5.19 -8.11
N ASP A 46 10.71 -5.70 -8.69
CA ASP A 46 10.44 -5.61 -10.11
C ASP A 46 9.61 -4.33 -10.41
N PRO A 47 10.20 -3.28 -11.01
CA PRO A 47 9.48 -2.04 -11.31
C PRO A 47 8.40 -2.22 -12.39
N ARG A 48 8.32 -3.38 -13.04
CA ARG A 48 7.23 -3.72 -13.96
C ARG A 48 6.01 -4.28 -13.24
N GLU A 49 6.17 -4.67 -11.98
CA GLU A 49 5.12 -5.26 -11.14
C GLU A 49 4.73 -4.31 -10.00
N VAL A 50 5.70 -3.65 -9.35
CA VAL A 50 5.46 -2.68 -8.27
C VAL A 50 6.21 -1.39 -8.56
N VAL A 51 5.48 -0.29 -8.75
CA VAL A 51 6.04 1.04 -8.99
C VAL A 51 5.85 1.91 -7.75
N PRO A 52 6.93 2.29 -7.04
CA PRO A 52 6.83 3.28 -5.97
C PRO A 52 6.61 4.68 -6.53
N GLU A 53 5.99 5.56 -5.74
CA GLU A 53 5.73 6.97 -6.09
C GLU A 53 5.03 7.15 -7.45
N PHE A 54 4.11 6.24 -7.76
CA PHE A 54 3.42 6.21 -9.04
C PHE A 54 2.53 7.44 -9.22
N THR A 55 2.59 8.07 -10.38
CA THR A 55 1.69 9.17 -10.75
C THR A 55 0.51 8.59 -11.53
N ALA A 56 -0.66 8.59 -10.91
CA ALA A 56 -1.86 8.03 -11.50
C ALA A 56 -2.55 9.10 -12.38
N ASP A 57 -2.57 8.87 -13.70
CA ASP A 57 -3.27 9.71 -14.68
C ASP A 57 -4.69 9.17 -15.00
N VAL A 58 -5.34 8.51 -14.05
CA VAL A 58 -6.68 7.92 -14.20
C VAL A 58 -7.78 8.87 -13.72
N GLY A 59 -8.61 9.36 -14.66
CA GLY A 59 -9.84 10.12 -14.38
C GLY A 59 -9.67 11.64 -14.26
N VAL A 60 -10.50 12.29 -13.43
CA VAL A 60 -10.68 13.76 -13.34
C VAL A 60 -9.54 14.47 -12.57
N LYS A 61 -8.73 13.72 -11.82
CA LYS A 61 -7.61 14.26 -11.02
C LYS A 61 -6.28 13.83 -11.63
N LYS A 62 -5.81 14.61 -12.59
CA LYS A 62 -4.54 14.41 -13.28
C LYS A 62 -3.37 14.75 -12.33
N GLY A 63 -2.39 13.87 -12.21
CA GLY A 63 -1.15 14.14 -11.45
C GLY A 63 -1.19 13.85 -9.95
N GLU A 64 -2.10 13.00 -9.47
CA GLU A 64 -2.07 12.54 -8.08
C GLU A 64 -1.00 11.45 -7.91
N LYS A 65 -0.07 11.67 -6.96
CA LYS A 65 0.96 10.68 -6.62
C LYS A 65 0.43 9.74 -5.55
N VAL A 66 0.67 8.45 -5.73
CA VAL A 66 0.41 7.41 -4.75
C VAL A 66 1.69 6.69 -4.37
N ASP A 67 1.72 6.09 -3.18
CA ASP A 67 2.93 5.47 -2.66
C ASP A 67 3.43 4.26 -3.43
N TYR A 68 2.52 3.37 -3.80
CA TYR A 68 2.83 2.21 -4.64
C TYR A 68 1.68 1.95 -5.62
N ALA A 69 2.03 1.56 -6.83
CA ALA A 69 1.10 0.98 -7.80
C ALA A 69 1.53 -0.44 -8.13
N ILE A 70 0.56 -1.36 -8.12
CA ILE A 70 0.73 -2.69 -8.67
C ILE A 70 0.34 -2.65 -10.13
N MET A 71 1.25 -3.09 -10.98
CA MET A 71 1.16 -3.00 -12.42
C MET A 71 0.80 -4.35 -13.04
N HIS A 72 -0.09 -4.33 -14.03
CA HIS A 72 -0.34 -5.47 -14.90
C HIS A 72 -0.48 -4.96 -16.33
N ASN A 73 0.30 -5.51 -17.25
CA ASN A 73 0.34 -5.06 -18.66
C ASN A 73 0.58 -3.54 -18.81
N ASN A 74 1.48 -2.98 -18.00
CA ASN A 74 1.80 -1.54 -17.93
C ASN A 74 0.64 -0.63 -17.48
N GLU A 75 -0.44 -1.20 -16.95
CA GLU A 75 -1.54 -0.45 -16.35
C GLU A 75 -1.58 -0.68 -14.83
N GLY A 76 -1.77 0.40 -14.06
CA GLY A 76 -1.93 0.30 -12.60
C GLY A 76 -3.25 -0.35 -12.25
N GLN A 77 -3.21 -1.59 -11.73
CA GLN A 77 -4.39 -2.35 -11.31
C GLN A 77 -4.81 -2.03 -9.87
N MET A 78 -3.83 -1.74 -9.01
CA MET A 78 -4.06 -1.46 -7.60
C MET A 78 -3.18 -0.30 -7.18
N LEU A 79 -3.78 0.71 -6.55
CA LEU A 79 -3.08 1.85 -5.96
C LEU A 79 -3.07 1.68 -4.44
N ILE A 80 -1.91 1.83 -3.83
CA ILE A 80 -1.69 1.65 -2.40
C ILE A 80 -1.12 2.96 -1.85
N GLU A 81 -1.76 3.46 -0.80
CA GLU A 81 -1.43 4.71 -0.14
C GLU A 81 -1.31 4.48 1.38
N CYS A 82 -0.24 5.00 1.97
CA CYS A 82 0.05 4.94 3.39
C CYS A 82 -0.14 6.31 4.03
N LYS A 83 -1.19 6.45 4.84
CA LYS A 83 -1.42 7.67 5.64
C LYS A 83 -1.00 7.47 7.09
N LYS A 84 -0.58 8.56 7.75
CA LYS A 84 -0.31 8.58 9.20
C LYS A 84 -1.55 8.08 9.98
N SER A 85 -1.30 7.27 11.01
CA SER A 85 -2.32 6.65 11.89
C SER A 85 -3.28 7.63 12.58
N ASN A 86 -2.96 8.93 12.60
CA ASN A 86 -3.64 9.95 13.42
C ASN A 86 -4.57 10.88 12.61
N GLY A 87 -4.74 10.65 11.30
CA GLY A 87 -5.61 11.47 10.45
C GLY A 87 -7.00 10.85 10.26
N GLU A 88 -8.06 11.63 10.55
CA GLU A 88 -9.44 11.24 10.28
C GLU A 88 -9.66 10.94 8.78
N LEU A 89 -10.37 9.84 8.53
CA LEU A 89 -10.79 9.39 7.21
C LEU A 89 -11.90 10.30 6.69
N LYS A 90 -11.57 11.24 5.80
CA LYS A 90 -12.62 11.92 5.05
C LYS A 90 -13.07 11.06 3.88
N VAL A 91 -14.39 10.83 3.80
CA VAL A 91 -15.10 10.04 2.76
C VAL A 91 -14.81 10.57 1.34
N GLU A 92 -14.41 11.84 1.22
CA GLU A 92 -13.93 12.46 -0.02
C GLU A 92 -12.66 11.82 -0.63
N HIS A 93 -11.96 10.95 0.11
CA HIS A 93 -10.88 10.09 -0.41
C HIS A 93 -11.33 8.67 -0.81
N ALA A 94 -12.57 8.28 -0.46
CA ALA A 94 -13.11 6.96 -0.76
C ALA A 94 -13.63 6.84 -2.21
N SER A 95 -13.78 7.95 -2.94
CA SER A 95 -14.17 7.94 -4.35
C SER A 95 -13.07 7.44 -5.31
N GLN A 96 -11.86 7.16 -4.80
CA GLN A 96 -10.76 6.51 -5.53
C GLN A 96 -10.78 4.97 -5.45
N LEU A 97 -11.76 4.39 -4.74
CA LEU A 97 -11.87 2.95 -4.49
C LEU A 97 -12.46 2.19 -5.70
N TYR A 98 -11.67 2.00 -6.75
CA TYR A 98 -11.86 0.84 -7.62
C TYR A 98 -11.03 -0.31 -7.07
N GLN A 99 -11.73 -1.27 -6.45
CA GLN A 99 -11.28 -2.57 -5.93
C GLN A 99 -9.84 -2.69 -5.38
N GLY A 100 -9.72 -2.62 -4.04
CA GLY A 100 -8.64 -3.32 -3.31
C GLY A 100 -7.55 -2.43 -2.70
N CYS A 101 -7.91 -1.52 -1.79
CA CYS A 101 -6.89 -0.85 -0.95
C CYS A 101 -6.87 -1.48 0.45
N PHE A 102 -5.72 -2.02 0.85
CA PHE A 102 -5.46 -2.47 2.22
C PHE A 102 -4.79 -1.35 3.02
N LYS A 103 -5.53 -0.81 4.00
CA LYS A 103 -5.03 0.20 4.92
C LYS A 103 -4.36 -0.47 6.12
N VAL A 104 -3.07 -0.21 6.31
CA VAL A 104 -2.38 -0.52 7.58
C VAL A 104 -2.42 0.73 8.44
N GLY A 105 -3.20 0.69 9.52
CA GLY A 105 -3.27 1.72 10.56
C GLY A 105 -2.56 1.30 11.84
#